data_AF-X1AZJ3-F1
#
_entry.id   AF-X1AZJ3-F1
#
_cell.length_a   1.000
_cell.length_b   1.000
_cell.length_c   1.000
_cell.angle_alpha   90.00
_cell.angle_beta   90.00
_cell.angle_gamma   90.00
#
_symmetry.space_group_name_H-M   'P 1'
#
loop_
_entity.id
_entity.type
_entity.pdbx_description
1 polymer ?
#
loop_
_entity_poly.entity_id
_entity_poly.type
_entity_poly.pdbx_seq_one_letter_code
_entity_poly.pdbx_strand_id
1 'polypeptide(L)'
;WQNPNGIVEIEVAFHPTALSTQEVQIDAKNKIHLSEDRLVDRSGLLRLRLSLSAEAIVHFEIFVQDIDDDDLFPLALKNQDELLKLLDANGLPAVRAGKETNQEKRNSLRDKAQADGKGLREAWVDASPAEKKLRSILPNFILFADTANYGIGETPVQNQFKGIVDKALSGHPNAQQIENEIRATIQAEFDKVFERLSRLTDSVTSLEANARVSWKKAVDGIALSWGDPAGVNIPYEMRGAGVRRLFMVAYFQYEAATSLHDGDGQKYIFAIEEPEVHLHPGAQRDLDIALRDLADSGHTVIFAT
;
A
#
# COMPACT_ATOMS: atom_id res chain seq x y z
N TRP A 1 -31.44 -12.53 -1.78
CA TRP A 1 -30.75 -11.23 -1.93
C TRP A 1 -29.76 -11.35 -3.07
N GLN A 2 -30.13 -10.95 -4.28
CA GLN A 2 -29.14 -10.74 -5.36
C GLN A 2 -29.82 -9.87 -6.41
N ASN A 3 -29.67 -8.57 -6.24
CA ASN A 3 -29.90 -7.62 -7.32
C ASN A 3 -28.60 -7.64 -8.15
N PRO A 4 -28.58 -8.15 -9.39
CA PRO A 4 -27.36 -8.19 -10.22
C PRO A 4 -26.81 -6.79 -10.55
N ASN A 5 -27.62 -5.74 -10.34
CA ASN A 5 -27.20 -4.34 -10.41
C ASN A 5 -26.98 -3.71 -9.03
N GLY A 6 -26.89 -4.53 -7.98
CA GLY A 6 -26.62 -4.06 -6.63
C GLY A 6 -25.22 -3.49 -6.53
N ILE A 7 -25.13 -2.20 -6.20
CA ILE A 7 -23.88 -1.56 -5.84
C ILE A 7 -23.75 -1.67 -4.32
N VAL A 8 -22.62 -2.20 -3.85
CA VAL A 8 -22.24 -2.22 -2.44
C VAL A 8 -21.25 -1.08 -2.21
N GLU A 9 -21.52 -0.26 -1.20
CA GLU A 9 -20.60 0.80 -0.79
C GLU A 9 -19.86 0.40 0.48
N ILE A 10 -18.54 0.53 0.44
CA ILE A 10 -17.66 0.32 1.59
C ILE A 10 -16.96 1.64 1.89
N GLU A 11 -17.17 2.16 3.09
CA GLU A 11 -16.46 3.31 3.61
C GLU A 11 -15.46 2.90 4.68
N VAL A 12 -14.26 3.46 4.57
CA VAL A 12 -13.18 3.25 5.54
C VAL A 12 -12.57 4.59 5.93
N ALA A 13 -12.12 4.69 7.17
CA ALA A 13 -11.45 5.86 7.71
C ALA A 13 -10.12 5.43 8.34
N PHE A 14 -9.04 6.13 8.01
CA PHE A 14 -7.70 5.86 8.51
C PHE A 14 -7.17 7.05 9.28
N HIS A 15 -6.66 6.80 10.48
CA HIS A 15 -5.89 7.79 11.20
C HIS A 15 -4.54 8.04 10.49
N PRO A 16 -4.04 9.28 10.40
CA PRO A 16 -2.80 9.57 9.68
C PRO A 16 -1.57 8.78 10.17
N THR A 17 -1.54 8.40 11.44
CA THR A 17 -0.46 7.57 12.02
C THR A 17 -0.53 6.09 11.64
N ALA A 18 -1.65 5.63 11.07
CA ALA A 18 -1.81 4.27 10.55
C ALA A 18 -1.32 4.12 9.11
N LEU A 19 -0.99 5.24 8.46
CA LEU A 19 -0.50 5.31 7.09
C LEU A 19 1.04 5.20 7.09
N SER A 20 1.61 4.66 6.02
CA SER A 20 3.08 4.62 5.87
C SER A 20 3.69 6.00 5.64
N THR A 21 2.90 6.95 5.13
CA THR A 21 3.25 8.37 5.02
C THR A 21 1.98 9.19 4.84
N GLN A 22 2.05 10.48 5.21
CA GLN A 22 1.01 11.46 4.90
C GLN A 22 1.25 12.18 3.57
N GLU A 23 2.33 11.85 2.86
CA GLU A 23 2.69 12.45 1.59
C GLU A 23 2.39 11.50 0.42
N VAL A 24 1.65 11.97 -0.58
CA VAL A 24 1.31 11.18 -1.77
C VAL A 24 1.79 11.90 -3.02
N GLN A 25 2.56 11.20 -3.86
CA GLN A 25 3.06 11.74 -5.12
C GLN A 25 2.07 11.48 -6.26
N ILE A 26 1.16 12.42 -6.55
CA ILE A 26 0.09 12.30 -7.57
C ILE A 26 0.60 12.42 -9.01
N ASP A 27 1.67 13.16 -9.27
CA ASP A 27 2.42 13.13 -10.53
C ASP A 27 3.84 13.69 -10.30
N ALA A 28 4.68 13.86 -11.32
CA ALA A 28 6.06 14.32 -11.16
C ALA A 28 6.21 15.68 -10.46
N LYS A 29 5.18 16.54 -10.49
CA LYS A 29 5.20 17.89 -9.93
C LYS A 29 4.13 18.12 -8.86
N ASN A 30 3.19 17.20 -8.70
CA ASN A 30 2.13 17.26 -7.71
C ASN A 30 2.40 16.28 -6.58
N LYS A 31 3.00 16.80 -5.51
CA LYS A 31 3.07 16.16 -4.19
C LYS A 31 1.96 16.76 -3.34
N ILE A 32 1.21 15.90 -2.66
CA ILE A 32 0.17 16.31 -1.72
C ILE A 32 0.51 15.83 -0.31
N HIS A 33 0.17 16.62 0.69
CA HIS A 33 0.19 16.20 2.09
C HIS A 33 -1.25 16.13 2.60
N LEU A 34 -1.70 14.98 3.09
CA LEU A 34 -3.13 14.71 3.32
C LEU A 34 -3.83 15.79 4.17
N SER A 35 -3.24 16.19 5.30
CA SER A 35 -3.84 17.22 6.17
C SER A 35 -3.71 18.64 5.59
N GLU A 36 -2.51 19.06 5.17
CA GLU A 36 -2.26 20.40 4.60
C GLU A 36 -3.04 20.64 3.30
N ASP A 37 -3.29 19.59 2.52
CA ASP A 37 -4.11 19.64 1.30
C ASP A 37 -5.59 19.34 1.54
N ARG A 38 -6.00 19.23 2.80
CA ARG A 38 -7.40 19.08 3.25
C ARG A 38 -8.14 17.86 2.70
N LEU A 39 -7.40 16.75 2.58
CA LEU A 39 -7.89 15.42 2.22
C LEU A 39 -8.21 14.56 3.44
N VAL A 40 -8.45 15.20 4.58
CA VAL A 40 -8.88 14.58 5.83
C VAL A 40 -10.16 15.24 6.31
N ASP A 41 -10.98 14.50 7.06
CA ASP A 41 -12.20 15.03 7.66
C ASP A 41 -11.92 15.93 8.88
N ARG A 42 -12.98 16.44 9.52
CA ARG A 42 -12.88 17.29 10.73
C ARG A 42 -12.18 16.63 11.91
N SER A 43 -12.15 15.30 11.93
CA SER A 43 -11.47 14.51 12.96
C SER A 43 -10.02 14.20 12.58
N GLY A 44 -9.56 14.69 11.42
CA GLY A 44 -8.22 14.43 10.89
C GLY A 44 -8.08 13.06 10.22
N LEU A 45 -9.18 12.36 9.91
CA LEU A 45 -9.14 11.03 9.31
C LEU A 45 -9.18 11.09 7.79
N LEU A 46 -8.34 10.30 7.12
CA LEU A 46 -8.46 10.04 5.69
C LEU A 46 -9.65 9.09 5.47
N ARG A 47 -10.70 9.54 4.77
CA ARG A 47 -11.85 8.70 4.44
C ARG A 47 -11.89 8.36 2.96
N LEU A 48 -12.08 7.07 2.67
CA LEU A 48 -12.21 6.54 1.33
C LEU A 48 -13.52 5.78 1.21
N ARG A 49 -14.17 5.87 0.04
CA ARG A 49 -15.34 5.09 -0.30
C ARG A 49 -15.07 4.31 -1.57
N LEU A 50 -15.40 3.02 -1.53
CA LEU A 50 -15.36 2.14 -2.68
C LEU A 50 -16.78 1.71 -2.99
N SER A 51 -17.18 1.88 -4.24
CA SER A 51 -18.45 1.33 -4.74
C SER A 51 -18.14 0.13 -5.62
N LEU A 52 -18.70 -1.01 -5.26
CA LEU A 52 -18.43 -2.32 -5.85
C LEU A 52 -19.68 -2.82 -6.55
N SER A 53 -19.54 -3.27 -7.79
CA SER A 53 -20.52 -4.14 -8.44
C SER A 53 -20.22 -5.61 -8.09
N ALA A 54 -21.01 -6.53 -8.63
CA ALA A 54 -20.74 -7.96 -8.53
C ALA A 54 -19.40 -8.38 -9.17
N GLU A 55 -18.81 -7.55 -10.04
CA GLU A 55 -17.69 -7.93 -10.91
C GLU A 55 -16.44 -7.06 -10.67
N ALA A 56 -16.61 -5.80 -10.25
CA ALA A 56 -15.51 -4.85 -10.18
C ALA A 56 -15.75 -3.71 -9.19
N ILE A 57 -14.68 -2.99 -8.89
CA ILE A 57 -14.76 -1.64 -8.32
C ILE A 57 -15.25 -0.70 -9.43
N VAL A 58 -16.30 0.07 -9.13
CA VAL A 58 -16.94 1.01 -10.06
C VAL A 58 -16.54 2.45 -9.74
N HIS A 59 -16.47 2.79 -8.45
CA HIS A 59 -16.03 4.11 -7.99
C HIS A 59 -15.02 3.98 -6.85
N PHE A 60 -14.04 4.88 -6.88
CA PHE A 60 -13.10 5.11 -5.79
C PHE A 60 -13.13 6.59 -5.43
N GLU A 61 -13.67 6.91 -4.27
CA GLU A 61 -13.88 8.29 -3.83
C GLU A 61 -13.07 8.60 -2.58
N ILE A 62 -12.68 9.87 -2.44
CA ILE A 62 -12.05 10.42 -1.25
C ILE A 62 -12.95 11.50 -0.67
N PHE A 63 -13.06 11.55 0.66
CA PHE A 63 -13.77 12.62 1.35
C PHE A 63 -12.85 13.84 1.46
N VAL A 64 -13.33 14.98 0.98
CA VAL A 64 -12.55 16.23 0.96
C VAL A 64 -13.30 17.33 1.69
N GLN A 65 -12.57 18.11 2.48
CA GLN A 65 -13.06 19.36 3.06
C GLN A 65 -12.25 20.52 2.49
N ASP A 66 -12.76 21.21 1.47
CA ASP A 66 -12.03 22.35 0.86
C ASP A 66 -12.97 23.54 0.64
N ILE A 67 -12.48 24.57 -0.05
CA ILE A 67 -13.22 25.80 -0.34
C ILE A 67 -14.59 25.47 -0.98
N ASP A 68 -15.64 26.10 -0.49
CA ASP A 68 -16.99 26.03 -1.09
C ASP A 68 -17.06 26.92 -2.35
N ASP A 69 -16.51 26.39 -3.44
CA ASP A 69 -16.50 27.01 -4.76
C ASP A 69 -16.30 25.93 -5.83
N ASP A 70 -17.13 25.92 -6.87
CA ASP A 70 -17.10 24.84 -7.87
C ASP A 70 -15.83 24.81 -8.72
N ASP A 71 -15.20 25.96 -8.96
CA ASP A 71 -13.96 26.02 -9.74
C ASP A 71 -12.76 25.59 -8.91
N LEU A 72 -12.73 25.96 -7.63
CA LEU A 72 -11.64 25.67 -6.72
C LEU A 72 -11.74 24.27 -6.11
N PHE A 73 -12.93 23.72 -5.90
CA PHE A 73 -13.11 22.46 -5.18
C PHE A 73 -12.87 21.21 -6.05
N PRO A 74 -12.11 20.21 -5.57
CA PRO A 74 -11.06 20.30 -4.56
C PRO A 74 -9.71 20.70 -5.20
N LEU A 75 -8.96 21.58 -4.54
CA LEU A 75 -7.69 22.07 -5.10
C LEU A 75 -6.63 20.98 -5.13
N ALA A 76 -6.68 20.04 -4.19
CA ALA A 76 -5.70 18.95 -4.07
C ALA A 76 -5.65 18.03 -5.29
N LEU A 77 -6.75 17.89 -6.03
CA LEU A 77 -6.86 17.03 -7.22
C LEU A 77 -6.63 17.78 -8.54
N LYS A 78 -6.45 19.11 -8.51
CA LYS A 78 -6.12 19.91 -9.69
C LYS A 78 -4.67 19.69 -10.09
N ASN A 79 -4.43 19.52 -11.38
CA ASN A 79 -3.08 19.46 -11.92
C ASN A 79 -2.45 20.86 -12.01
N GLN A 80 -1.14 20.92 -12.31
CA GLN A 80 -0.42 22.20 -12.36
C GLN A 80 -1.02 23.22 -13.32
N ASP A 81 -1.43 22.81 -14.52
CA ASP A 81 -1.93 23.73 -15.54
C ASP A 81 -3.33 24.27 -15.16
N GLU A 82 -4.14 23.47 -14.46
CA GLU A 82 -5.41 23.93 -13.86
C GLU A 82 -5.16 24.96 -12.76
N LEU A 83 -4.20 24.70 -11.86
CA LEU A 83 -3.86 25.64 -10.78
C LEU A 83 -3.37 26.98 -11.33
N LEU A 84 -2.56 26.99 -12.39
CA LEU A 84 -2.10 28.23 -13.02
C LEU A 84 -3.27 29.04 -13.60
N LYS A 85 -4.22 28.40 -14.27
CA LYS A 85 -5.43 29.08 -14.77
C LYS A 85 -6.28 29.66 -13.64
N LEU A 86 -6.42 28.93 -12.54
CA LEU A 86 -7.16 29.40 -11.37
C LEU A 86 -6.47 30.60 -10.70
N LEU A 87 -5.14 30.61 -10.61
CA LEU A 87 -4.38 31.77 -10.11
C LEU A 87 -4.64 33.01 -10.96
N ASP A 88 -4.50 32.89 -12.29
CA ASP A 88 -4.76 34.00 -13.22
C ASP A 88 -6.20 34.52 -13.09
N ALA A 89 -7.18 33.62 -13.03
CA ALA A 89 -8.60 33.97 -12.88
C ALA A 89 -8.92 34.68 -11.55
N ASN A 90 -8.14 34.42 -10.49
CA ASN A 90 -8.29 35.03 -9.18
C ASN A 90 -7.34 36.24 -8.95
N GLY A 91 -6.65 36.69 -10.01
CA GLY A 91 -5.73 37.84 -9.95
C GLY A 91 -4.46 37.59 -9.14
N LEU A 92 -4.06 36.32 -9.00
CA LEU A 92 -2.84 35.89 -8.32
C LEU A 92 -1.72 35.61 -9.33
N PRO A 93 -0.43 35.76 -8.95
CA PRO A 93 0.68 35.47 -9.86
C PRO A 93 0.72 33.99 -10.30
N ALA A 94 0.51 33.70 -11.59
CA ALA A 94 0.66 32.35 -12.14
C ALA A 94 2.09 32.08 -12.64
N VAL A 95 2.99 31.73 -11.72
CA VAL A 95 4.39 31.43 -12.07
C VAL A 95 4.56 29.96 -12.43
N ARG A 96 4.86 29.67 -13.70
CA ARG A 96 5.05 28.29 -14.18
C ARG A 96 6.39 27.66 -13.78
N ALA A 97 7.44 28.48 -13.69
CA ALA A 97 8.81 28.04 -13.39
C ALA A 97 9.41 28.91 -12.29
N GLY A 98 9.86 28.28 -11.20
CA GLY A 98 10.40 28.97 -10.03
C GLY A 98 10.51 28.04 -8.83
N LYS A 99 10.78 28.62 -7.65
CA LYS A 99 10.79 27.87 -6.37
C LYS A 99 9.39 27.50 -5.89
N GLU A 100 8.35 28.12 -6.44
CA GLU A 100 6.97 27.94 -5.99
C GLU A 100 6.41 26.55 -6.39
N THR A 101 6.08 25.77 -5.38
CA THR A 101 5.50 24.44 -5.44
C THR A 101 4.01 24.48 -5.79
N ASN A 102 3.40 23.35 -6.15
CA ASN A 102 1.95 23.29 -6.33
C ASN A 102 1.19 23.48 -5.01
N GLN A 103 1.81 23.11 -3.90
CA GLN A 103 1.25 23.31 -2.57
C GLN A 103 1.11 24.81 -2.25
N GLU A 104 2.14 25.61 -2.50
CA GLU A 104 2.09 27.07 -2.31
C GLU A 104 1.01 27.73 -3.20
N LYS A 105 0.81 27.23 -4.43
CA LYS A 105 -0.27 27.70 -5.32
C LYS A 105 -1.66 27.42 -4.73
N ARG A 106 -1.88 26.20 -4.21
CA ARG A 106 -3.14 25.83 -3.54
C ARG A 106 -3.39 26.68 -2.30
N ASN A 107 -2.35 26.92 -1.50
CA ASN A 107 -2.45 27.78 -0.32
C ASN A 107 -2.81 29.22 -0.69
N SER A 108 -2.19 29.77 -1.74
CA SER A 108 -2.50 31.13 -2.21
C SER A 108 -3.95 31.27 -2.68
N LEU A 109 -4.49 30.26 -3.37
CA LEU A 109 -5.91 30.20 -3.76
C LEU A 109 -6.83 30.10 -2.54
N ARG A 110 -6.46 29.31 -1.52
CA ARG A 110 -7.19 29.20 -0.25
C ARG A 110 -7.21 30.52 0.53
N ASP A 111 -6.07 31.18 0.64
CA ASP A 111 -5.95 32.47 1.33
C ASP A 111 -6.78 33.55 0.65
N LYS A 112 -6.76 33.59 -0.69
CA LYS A 112 -7.60 34.50 -1.48
C LYS A 112 -9.09 34.20 -1.30
N ALA A 113 -9.50 32.95 -1.41
CA ALA A 113 -10.88 32.54 -1.21
C ALA A 113 -11.40 32.86 0.20
N GLN A 114 -10.55 32.68 1.22
CA GLN A 114 -10.87 33.05 2.59
C GLN A 114 -11.01 34.57 2.73
N ALA A 115 -10.13 35.36 2.11
CA ALA A 115 -10.24 36.82 2.09
C ALA A 115 -11.52 37.30 1.39
N ASP A 116 -12.00 36.55 0.39
CA ASP A 116 -13.26 36.80 -0.31
C ASP A 116 -14.49 36.28 0.47
N GLY A 117 -14.30 35.72 1.67
CA GLY A 117 -15.37 35.24 2.53
C GLY A 117 -15.99 33.91 2.11
N LYS A 118 -15.31 33.12 1.26
CA LYS A 118 -15.78 31.79 0.86
C LYS A 118 -15.70 30.81 2.04
N GLY A 119 -16.74 29.99 2.19
CA GLY A 119 -16.83 28.96 3.22
C GLY A 119 -16.05 27.70 2.87
N LEU A 120 -16.27 26.65 3.67
CA LEU A 120 -15.77 25.30 3.41
C LEU A 120 -16.95 24.38 3.10
N ARG A 121 -16.75 23.46 2.16
CA ARG A 121 -17.68 22.35 1.89
C ARG A 121 -17.01 21.00 2.04
N GLU A 122 -17.83 20.02 2.38
CA GLU A 122 -17.45 18.61 2.50
C GLU A 122 -18.15 17.80 1.43
N ALA A 123 -17.41 17.02 0.65
CA ALA A 123 -18.00 16.12 -0.34
C ALA A 123 -17.10 14.93 -0.63
N TRP A 124 -17.72 13.86 -1.13
CA TRP A 124 -17.02 12.77 -1.78
C TRP A 124 -16.63 13.20 -3.19
N VAL A 125 -15.39 12.93 -3.57
CA VAL A 125 -14.86 13.28 -4.88
C VAL A 125 -14.22 12.06 -5.51
N ASP A 126 -14.45 11.87 -6.81
CA ASP A 126 -13.80 10.82 -7.59
C ASP A 126 -12.27 10.97 -7.52
N ALA A 127 -11.63 9.94 -6.97
CA ALA A 127 -10.20 9.81 -6.82
C ALA A 127 -9.64 8.62 -7.60
N SER A 128 -10.41 8.05 -8.53
CA SER A 128 -9.98 6.94 -9.38
C SER A 128 -8.61 7.19 -10.06
N PRO A 129 -8.28 8.40 -10.56
CA PRO A 129 -6.95 8.67 -11.12
C PRO A 129 -5.78 8.54 -10.12
N ALA A 130 -6.06 8.73 -8.83
CA ALA A 130 -5.11 8.68 -7.73
C ALA A 130 -5.16 7.36 -6.94
N GLU A 131 -6.09 6.45 -7.25
CA GLU A 131 -6.38 5.25 -6.48
C GLU A 131 -5.12 4.45 -6.15
N LYS A 132 -4.31 4.09 -7.15
CA LYS A 132 -3.10 3.28 -6.94
C LYS A 132 -2.12 3.93 -5.95
N LYS A 133 -2.05 5.26 -5.97
CA LYS A 133 -1.11 6.04 -5.15
C LYS A 133 -1.64 6.18 -3.72
N LEU A 134 -2.93 6.44 -3.58
CA LEU A 134 -3.60 6.43 -2.28
C LEU A 134 -3.55 5.04 -1.64
N ARG A 135 -3.77 3.96 -2.40
CA ARG A 135 -3.61 2.59 -1.88
C ARG A 135 -2.19 2.27 -1.40
N SER A 136 -1.17 2.88 -2.00
CA SER A 136 0.23 2.62 -1.63
C SER A 136 0.63 3.13 -0.24
N ILE A 137 -0.15 4.05 0.32
CA ILE A 137 0.08 4.59 1.67
C ILE A 137 -0.78 3.92 2.76
N LEU A 138 -1.76 3.10 2.35
CA LEU A 138 -2.65 2.40 3.26
C LEU A 138 -1.93 1.22 3.94
N PRO A 139 -2.36 0.82 5.16
CA PRO A 139 -1.90 -0.40 5.77
C PRO A 139 -2.30 -1.63 4.94
N ASN A 140 -1.48 -2.67 4.98
CA ASN A 140 -1.78 -3.92 4.28
C ASN A 140 -2.86 -4.70 5.02
N PHE A 141 -3.92 -5.09 4.32
CA PHE A 141 -4.97 -5.92 4.89
C PHE A 141 -4.66 -7.41 4.69
N ILE A 142 -4.79 -8.19 5.76
CA ILE A 142 -4.63 -9.64 5.74
C ILE A 142 -5.87 -10.25 6.40
N LEU A 143 -6.56 -11.12 5.66
CA LEU A 143 -7.68 -11.90 6.18
C LEU A 143 -7.25 -13.34 6.43
N PHE A 144 -7.47 -13.78 7.66
CA PHE A 144 -7.43 -15.15 8.11
C PHE A 144 -8.87 -15.65 8.32
N ALA A 145 -9.51 -16.14 7.25
CA ALA A 145 -10.84 -16.76 7.30
C ALA A 145 -10.86 -18.21 7.83
N ASP A 146 -11.93 -18.62 8.52
CA ASP A 146 -12.04 -19.95 9.14
C ASP A 146 -11.99 -21.11 8.11
N THR A 147 -12.50 -20.84 6.92
CA THR A 147 -12.72 -21.73 5.77
C THR A 147 -11.59 -21.67 4.75
N ALA A 148 -10.66 -20.71 4.88
CA ALA A 148 -9.58 -20.55 3.93
C ALA A 148 -8.62 -21.75 3.97
N ASN A 149 -8.27 -22.24 2.77
CA ASN A 149 -7.10 -23.08 2.65
C ASN A 149 -5.87 -22.17 2.77
N TYR A 150 -5.10 -22.29 3.83
CA TYR A 150 -3.92 -21.45 4.05
C TYR A 150 -2.66 -22.01 3.42
N GLY A 151 -2.78 -22.89 2.42
CA GLY A 151 -1.62 -23.39 1.72
C GLY A 151 -0.72 -22.27 1.25
N ILE A 152 0.59 -22.49 1.18
CA ILE A 152 1.53 -21.42 0.82
C ILE A 152 1.42 -21.05 -0.66
N GLY A 153 0.57 -21.72 -1.43
CA GLY A 153 0.11 -21.28 -2.74
C GLY A 153 -1.01 -20.23 -2.70
N GLU A 154 -1.66 -20.02 -1.56
CA GLU A 154 -2.82 -19.14 -1.39
C GLU A 154 -2.35 -17.73 -1.04
N THR A 155 -2.92 -16.76 -1.75
CA THR A 155 -2.30 -15.45 -1.99
C THR A 155 -1.96 -14.67 -0.72
N PRO A 156 -2.81 -14.61 0.34
CA PRO A 156 -2.51 -13.79 1.51
C PRO A 156 -1.32 -14.31 2.31
N VAL A 157 -1.27 -15.62 2.57
CA VAL A 157 -0.22 -16.27 3.36
C VAL A 157 1.08 -16.38 2.57
N GLN A 158 0.99 -16.73 1.28
CA GLN A 158 2.15 -16.74 0.39
C GLN A 158 2.86 -15.38 0.33
N ASN A 159 2.08 -14.30 0.27
CA ASN A 159 2.63 -12.96 0.18
C ASN A 159 3.41 -12.57 1.45
N GLN A 160 3.03 -13.08 2.63
CA GLN A 160 3.80 -12.87 3.85
C GLN A 160 5.11 -13.65 3.86
N PHE A 161 5.10 -14.92 3.45
CA PHE A 161 6.33 -15.71 3.33
C PHE A 161 7.31 -15.13 2.32
N LYS A 162 6.78 -14.64 1.19
CA LYS A 162 7.57 -13.90 0.21
C LYS A 162 8.20 -12.66 0.85
N GLY A 163 7.52 -11.98 1.77
CA GLY A 163 8.08 -10.84 2.53
C GLY A 163 9.21 -11.25 3.47
N ILE A 164 9.09 -12.36 4.20
CA ILE A 164 10.16 -12.89 5.06
C ILE A 164 11.40 -13.23 4.22
N VAL A 165 11.21 -13.91 3.08
CA VAL A 165 12.30 -14.25 2.18
C VAL A 165 12.92 -13.01 1.54
N ASP A 166 12.11 -12.02 1.16
CA ASP A 166 12.61 -10.76 0.61
C ASP A 166 13.45 -9.98 1.64
N LYS A 167 13.00 -9.91 2.90
CA LYS A 167 13.79 -9.33 4.02
C LYS A 167 15.10 -10.10 4.23
N ALA A 168 15.04 -11.43 4.27
CA ALA A 168 16.22 -12.27 4.48
C ALA A 168 17.24 -12.16 3.34
N LEU A 169 16.78 -12.12 2.09
CA LEU A 169 17.64 -11.99 0.91
C LEU A 169 18.17 -10.58 0.75
N SER A 170 17.35 -9.55 0.96
CA SER A 170 17.80 -8.15 0.85
C SER A 170 18.77 -7.77 1.96
N GLY A 171 18.58 -8.33 3.16
CA GLY A 171 19.51 -8.18 4.29
C GLY A 171 20.76 -9.05 4.20
N HIS A 172 20.90 -9.90 3.17
CA HIS A 172 22.07 -10.74 3.02
C HIS A 172 23.31 -9.88 2.67
N PRO A 173 24.48 -10.07 3.31
CA PRO A 173 25.66 -9.21 3.14
C PRO A 173 26.11 -9.02 1.69
N ASN A 174 25.87 -10.02 0.83
CA ASN A 174 26.27 -10.02 -0.57
C ASN A 174 25.15 -9.65 -1.55
N ALA A 175 23.94 -9.33 -1.07
CA ALA A 175 22.78 -9.10 -1.94
C ALA A 175 23.05 -8.00 -2.99
N GLN A 176 23.58 -6.86 -2.54
CA GLN A 176 23.91 -5.74 -3.42
C GLN A 176 25.00 -6.11 -4.44
N GLN A 177 25.97 -6.91 -4.04
CA GLN A 177 27.03 -7.37 -4.94
C GLN A 177 26.44 -8.25 -6.05
N ILE A 178 25.62 -9.25 -5.69
CA ILE A 178 25.00 -10.15 -6.66
C ILE A 178 24.07 -9.36 -7.60
N GLU A 179 23.32 -8.39 -7.08
CA GLU A 179 22.48 -7.53 -7.91
C GLU A 179 23.30 -6.73 -8.94
N ASN A 180 24.42 -6.16 -8.52
CA ASN A 180 25.33 -5.43 -9.42
C ASN A 180 25.93 -6.35 -10.49
N GLU A 181 26.31 -7.58 -10.13
CA GLU A 181 26.85 -8.59 -11.06
C GLU A 181 25.80 -9.02 -12.10
N ILE A 182 24.54 -9.24 -11.68
CA ILE A 182 23.43 -9.54 -12.59
C ILE A 182 23.22 -8.38 -13.57
N ARG A 183 23.19 -7.14 -13.07
CA ARG A 183 23.02 -5.93 -13.91
C ARG A 183 24.13 -5.81 -14.95
N ALA A 184 25.39 -5.99 -14.53
CA ALA A 184 26.54 -5.93 -15.43
C ALA A 184 26.48 -7.03 -16.51
N THR A 185 26.04 -8.24 -16.14
CA THR A 185 25.91 -9.36 -17.08
C THR A 185 24.82 -9.09 -18.11
N ILE A 186 23.66 -8.57 -17.71
CA ILE A 186 22.58 -8.22 -18.63
C ILE A 186 23.02 -7.08 -19.57
N GLN A 187 23.69 -6.06 -19.03
CA GLN A 187 24.22 -4.96 -19.83
C GLN A 187 25.22 -5.46 -20.87
N ALA A 188 26.12 -6.36 -20.50
CA ALA A 188 27.10 -6.94 -21.44
C ALA A 188 26.44 -7.71 -22.60
N GLU A 189 25.30 -8.37 -22.37
CA GLU A 189 24.53 -8.99 -23.46
C GLU A 189 23.85 -7.94 -24.36
N PHE A 190 23.34 -6.85 -23.77
CA PHE A 190 22.79 -5.72 -24.53
C PHE A 190 23.85 -4.99 -25.35
N ASP A 191 25.07 -4.87 -24.85
CA ASP A 191 26.20 -4.29 -25.58
C ASP A 191 26.54 -5.12 -26.83
N LYS A 192 26.48 -6.46 -26.74
CA LYS A 192 26.64 -7.36 -27.90
C LYS A 192 25.51 -7.18 -28.93
N VAL A 193 24.29 -6.85 -28.49
CA VAL A 193 23.17 -6.55 -29.38
C VAL A 193 23.39 -5.19 -30.04
N PHE A 194 23.80 -4.19 -29.26
CA PHE A 194 24.12 -2.85 -29.73
C PHE A 194 25.24 -2.86 -30.78
N GLU A 195 26.30 -3.64 -30.58
CA GLU A 195 27.39 -3.80 -31.54
C GLU A 195 26.92 -4.32 -32.92
N ARG A 196 25.89 -5.16 -32.94
CA ARG A 196 25.30 -5.66 -34.20
C ARG A 196 24.36 -4.63 -34.81
N LEU A 197 23.60 -3.93 -33.97
CA LEU A 197 22.62 -2.92 -34.39
C LEU A 197 23.29 -1.68 -34.99
N SER A 198 24.40 -1.23 -34.41
CA SER A 198 25.16 -0.08 -34.89
C SER A 198 25.77 -0.29 -36.29
N ARG A 199 25.98 -1.54 -36.70
CA ARG A 199 26.40 -1.89 -38.08
C ARG A 199 25.27 -1.78 -39.10
N LEU A 200 24.02 -1.74 -38.64
CA LEU A 200 22.82 -1.68 -39.47
C LEU A 200 22.23 -0.27 -39.54
N THR A 201 22.46 0.55 -38.50
CA THR A 201 21.93 1.91 -38.44
C THR A 201 22.73 2.81 -37.49
N ASP A 202 22.94 4.06 -37.90
CA ASP A 202 23.53 5.12 -37.06
C ASP A 202 22.48 5.84 -36.20
N SER A 203 21.20 5.47 -36.31
CA SER A 203 20.10 6.12 -35.58
C SER A 203 20.04 5.75 -34.09
N VAL A 204 20.73 4.68 -33.68
CA VAL A 204 20.77 4.19 -32.31
C VAL A 204 22.18 4.39 -31.76
N THR A 205 22.33 5.24 -30.74
CA THR A 205 23.62 5.68 -30.20
C THR A 205 24.05 4.97 -28.92
N SER A 206 23.12 4.31 -28.24
CA SER A 206 23.37 3.48 -27.06
C SER A 206 22.20 2.51 -26.84
N LEU A 207 22.44 1.45 -26.05
CA LEU A 207 21.41 0.52 -25.64
C LEU A 207 21.62 0.14 -24.17
N GLU A 208 20.78 0.66 -23.28
CA GLU A 208 20.88 0.40 -21.85
C GLU A 208 19.83 -0.61 -21.38
N ALA A 209 20.29 -1.61 -20.62
CA ALA A 209 19.43 -2.57 -19.98
C ALA A 209 18.89 -2.01 -18.65
N ASN A 210 17.63 -1.56 -18.66
CA ASN A 210 16.91 -1.17 -17.45
C ASN A 210 16.39 -2.39 -16.68
N ALA A 211 17.31 -3.26 -16.24
CA ALA A 211 16.97 -4.41 -15.43
C ALA A 211 16.53 -3.97 -14.02
N ARG A 212 15.48 -4.59 -13.49
CA ARG A 212 15.12 -4.49 -12.06
C ARG A 212 15.22 -5.89 -11.47
N VAL A 213 16.16 -6.08 -10.55
CA VAL A 213 16.26 -7.33 -9.80
C VAL A 213 15.19 -7.33 -8.71
N SER A 214 14.44 -8.41 -8.59
CA SER A 214 13.41 -8.60 -7.57
C SER A 214 13.66 -9.92 -6.89
N TRP A 215 14.23 -9.88 -5.68
CA TRP A 215 14.51 -11.07 -4.86
C TRP A 215 13.22 -11.84 -4.54
N LYS A 216 12.12 -11.12 -4.29
CA LYS A 216 10.75 -11.66 -4.23
C LYS A 216 10.34 -12.55 -5.41
N LYS A 217 10.88 -12.32 -6.62
CA LYS A 217 10.61 -13.15 -7.82
C LYS A 217 11.70 -14.19 -8.07
N ALA A 218 12.87 -14.05 -7.46
CA ALA A 218 14.00 -14.96 -7.63
C ALA A 218 13.80 -16.27 -6.84
N VAL A 219 13.04 -16.22 -5.75
CA VAL A 219 12.63 -17.40 -4.99
C VAL A 219 11.16 -17.69 -5.23
N ASP A 220 10.89 -18.80 -5.89
CA ASP A 220 9.54 -19.33 -6.12
C ASP A 220 9.39 -20.71 -5.46
N GLY A 221 8.16 -21.08 -5.09
CA GLY A 221 7.86 -22.42 -4.57
C GLY A 221 8.32 -22.70 -3.14
N ILE A 222 8.30 -21.71 -2.24
CA ILE A 222 8.51 -21.95 -0.80
C ILE A 222 7.37 -22.85 -0.30
N ALA A 223 7.70 -24.05 0.16
CA ALA A 223 6.75 -24.95 0.81
C ALA A 223 7.18 -25.15 2.27
N LEU A 224 6.23 -25.03 3.20
CA LEU A 224 6.46 -25.39 4.59
C LEU A 224 6.03 -26.82 4.82
N SER A 225 6.88 -27.54 5.53
CA SER A 225 6.55 -28.86 6.04
C SER A 225 6.84 -28.88 7.53
N TRP A 226 6.01 -29.62 8.26
CA TRP A 226 6.14 -29.80 9.69
C TRP A 226 6.58 -31.23 9.96
N GLY A 227 7.74 -31.40 10.59
CA GLY A 227 8.24 -32.69 11.05
C GLY A 227 7.53 -33.15 12.32
N ASP A 228 6.95 -34.34 12.31
CA ASP A 228 6.44 -34.95 13.54
C ASP A 228 7.58 -35.60 14.36
N PRO A 229 7.34 -36.00 15.63
CA PRO A 229 8.35 -36.66 16.45
C PRO A 229 8.86 -38.00 15.89
N ALA A 230 8.19 -38.57 14.89
CA ALA A 230 8.63 -39.77 14.17
C ALA A 230 9.51 -39.44 12.94
N GLY A 231 9.80 -38.16 12.70
CA GLY A 231 10.65 -37.69 11.61
C GLY A 231 9.95 -37.56 10.26
N VAL A 232 8.61 -37.63 10.22
CA VAL A 232 7.84 -37.48 8.98
C VAL A 232 7.53 -36.01 8.74
N ASN A 233 8.03 -35.48 7.62
CA ASN A 233 7.69 -34.14 7.13
C ASN A 233 6.36 -34.18 6.41
N ILE A 234 5.37 -33.48 6.95
CA ILE A 234 4.04 -33.37 6.36
C ILE A 234 3.84 -31.91 5.95
N PRO A 235 3.49 -31.66 4.67
CA PRO A 235 3.20 -30.31 4.18
C PRO A 235 2.16 -29.58 5.04
N TYR A 236 2.37 -28.28 5.21
CA TYR A 236 1.51 -27.41 6.02
C TYR A 236 0.04 -27.47 5.60
N GLU A 237 -0.20 -27.58 4.29
CA GLU A 237 -1.52 -27.72 3.65
C GLU A 237 -2.30 -28.94 4.16
N MET A 238 -1.58 -30.01 4.48
CA MET A 238 -2.13 -31.28 4.92
C MET A 238 -2.28 -31.37 6.45
N ARG A 239 -1.96 -30.29 7.18
CA ARG A 239 -2.12 -30.26 8.64
C ARG A 239 -3.51 -29.79 9.04
N GLY A 240 -3.99 -30.36 10.15
CA GLY A 240 -5.26 -29.98 10.76
C GLY A 240 -5.33 -28.50 11.13
N ALA A 241 -6.54 -27.96 11.20
CA ALA A 241 -6.80 -26.54 11.40
C ALA A 241 -6.16 -25.95 12.68
N GLY A 242 -6.01 -26.74 13.75
CA GLY A 242 -5.34 -26.29 14.99
C GLY A 242 -3.83 -26.07 14.83
N VAL A 243 -3.13 -26.91 14.07
CA VAL A 243 -1.67 -26.74 13.81
C VAL A 243 -1.43 -25.52 12.92
N ARG A 244 -2.30 -25.30 11.94
CA ARG A 244 -2.26 -24.09 11.09
C ARG A 244 -2.49 -22.82 11.91
N ARG A 245 -3.41 -22.85 12.88
CA ARG A 245 -3.64 -21.74 13.83
C ARG A 245 -2.45 -21.50 14.76
N LEU A 246 -1.81 -22.54 15.30
CA LEU A 246 -0.59 -22.39 16.11
C LEU A 246 0.56 -21.76 15.31
N PHE A 247 0.71 -22.12 14.04
CA PHE A 247 1.66 -21.46 13.16
C PHE A 247 1.34 -19.96 12.97
N MET A 248 0.06 -19.63 12.76
CA MET A 248 -0.41 -18.23 12.68
C MET A 248 -0.06 -17.44 13.95
N VAL A 249 -0.26 -18.02 15.14
CA VAL A 249 0.17 -17.43 16.42
C VAL A 249 1.68 -17.15 16.43
N ALA A 250 2.50 -18.13 16.03
CA ALA A 250 3.95 -17.97 16.00
C ALA A 250 4.41 -16.91 14.98
N TYR A 251 3.75 -16.83 13.83
CA TYR A 251 4.00 -15.80 12.83
C TYR A 251 3.68 -14.39 13.37
N PHE A 252 2.54 -14.22 14.04
CA PHE A 252 2.18 -12.95 14.66
C PHE A 252 3.16 -12.52 15.74
N GLN A 253 3.62 -13.46 16.58
CA GLN A 253 4.66 -13.18 17.57
C GLN A 253 5.97 -12.72 16.90
N TYR A 254 6.37 -13.37 15.80
CA TYR A 254 7.55 -12.98 15.03
C TYR A 254 7.42 -11.58 14.40
N GLU A 255 6.29 -11.26 13.78
CA GLU A 255 6.06 -9.94 13.20
C GLU A 255 6.02 -8.85 14.28
N ALA A 256 5.31 -9.07 15.38
CA ALA A 256 5.27 -8.14 16.52
C ALA A 256 6.68 -7.83 17.03
N ALA A 257 7.51 -8.87 17.21
CA ALA A 257 8.90 -8.72 17.64
C ALA A 257 9.76 -7.96 16.61
N THR A 258 9.54 -8.18 15.32
CA THR A 258 10.30 -7.51 14.24
C THR A 258 9.89 -6.04 14.11
N SER A 259 8.60 -5.73 14.21
CA SER A 259 8.08 -4.37 14.07
C SER A 259 8.50 -3.43 15.20
N LEU A 260 8.83 -3.95 16.38
CA LEU A 260 9.42 -3.16 17.48
C LEU A 260 10.78 -2.54 17.13
N HIS A 261 11.47 -3.06 16.10
CA HIS A 261 12.79 -2.58 15.69
C HIS A 261 12.75 -1.55 14.56
N ASP A 262 11.65 -1.46 13.81
CA ASP A 262 11.47 -0.56 12.66
C ASP A 262 10.32 0.42 12.92
N GLY A 263 10.62 1.55 13.58
CA GLY A 263 9.63 2.58 13.96
C GLY A 263 8.85 3.22 12.79
N ASP A 264 9.30 3.03 11.56
CA ASP A 264 8.71 3.55 10.31
C ASP A 264 8.22 2.42 9.36
N GLY A 265 8.09 1.20 9.89
CA GLY A 265 7.71 0.02 9.12
C GLY A 265 6.26 0.05 8.62
N GLN A 266 6.02 -0.61 7.48
CA GLN A 266 4.71 -0.85 6.88
C GLN A 266 3.70 -1.37 7.92
N LYS A 267 2.53 -0.71 8.03
CA LYS A 267 1.46 -1.12 8.94
C LYS A 267 0.55 -2.16 8.31
N TYR A 268 -0.11 -2.94 9.17
CA TYR A 268 -0.95 -4.07 8.79
C TYR A 268 -2.29 -4.03 9.54
N ILE A 269 -3.32 -4.54 8.89
CA ILE A 269 -4.62 -4.85 9.46
C ILE A 269 -4.81 -6.37 9.36
N PHE A 270 -4.80 -7.04 10.50
CA PHE A 270 -5.04 -8.46 10.62
C PHE A 270 -6.52 -8.69 10.95
N ALA A 271 -7.28 -9.25 10.02
CA ALA A 271 -8.64 -9.72 10.25
C ALA A 271 -8.62 -11.23 10.44
N ILE A 272 -9.12 -11.75 11.56
CA ILE A 272 -9.00 -13.16 11.92
C ILE A 272 -10.34 -13.72 12.35
N GLU A 273 -10.82 -14.75 11.66
CA GLU A 273 -12.07 -15.45 11.99
C GLU A 273 -11.78 -16.66 12.86
N GLU A 274 -12.56 -16.78 13.95
CA GLU A 274 -12.52 -17.87 14.91
C GLU A 274 -11.08 -18.29 15.30
N PRO A 275 -10.24 -17.34 15.77
CA PRO A 275 -8.83 -17.62 16.05
C PRO A 275 -8.65 -18.68 17.16
N GLU A 276 -9.60 -18.79 18.09
CA GLU A 276 -9.57 -19.67 19.26
C GLU A 276 -10.02 -21.12 18.99
N VAL A 277 -10.65 -21.37 17.83
CA VAL A 277 -11.26 -22.66 17.52
C VAL A 277 -10.21 -23.76 17.34
N HIS A 278 -10.46 -24.93 17.95
CA HIS A 278 -9.55 -26.08 18.04
C HIS A 278 -8.24 -25.86 18.84
N LEU A 279 -8.11 -24.75 19.59
CA LEU A 279 -6.99 -24.53 20.51
C LEU A 279 -7.34 -25.00 21.93
N HIS A 280 -6.38 -25.61 22.63
CA HIS A 280 -6.51 -25.88 24.08
C HIS A 280 -6.38 -24.56 24.86
N PRO A 281 -6.98 -24.40 26.06
CA PRO A 281 -6.94 -23.16 26.84
C PRO A 281 -5.58 -22.49 27.04
N GLY A 282 -4.48 -23.26 27.02
CA GLY A 282 -3.13 -22.69 27.05
C GLY A 282 -2.82 -21.87 25.80
N ALA A 283 -2.99 -22.49 24.63
CA ALA A 283 -2.75 -21.85 23.34
C ALA A 283 -3.72 -20.69 23.05
N GLN A 284 -4.95 -20.72 23.59
CA GLN A 284 -5.87 -19.58 23.50
C GLN A 284 -5.35 -18.35 24.25
N ARG A 285 -4.68 -18.54 25.40
CA ARG A 285 -4.03 -17.44 26.14
C ARG A 285 -2.81 -16.91 25.39
N ASP A 286 -1.99 -17.79 24.84
CA ASP A 286 -0.82 -17.39 24.06
C ASP A 286 -1.22 -16.60 22.81
N LEU A 287 -2.33 -16.99 22.18
CA LEU A 287 -2.95 -16.26 21.08
C LEU A 287 -3.43 -14.86 21.52
N ASP A 288 -4.18 -14.72 22.62
CA ASP A 288 -4.62 -13.40 23.13
C ASP A 288 -3.42 -12.46 23.38
N ILE A 289 -2.35 -12.99 23.98
CA ILE A 289 -1.11 -12.23 24.20
C ILE A 289 -0.51 -11.78 22.86
N ALA A 290 -0.34 -12.70 21.90
CA ALA A 290 0.23 -12.39 20.60
C ALA A 290 -0.58 -11.34 19.82
N LEU A 291 -1.92 -11.40 19.89
CA LEU A 291 -2.79 -10.42 19.24
C LEU A 291 -2.68 -9.04 19.87
N ARG A 292 -2.52 -8.96 21.20
CA ARG A 292 -2.28 -7.70 21.90
C ARG A 292 -0.91 -7.12 21.58
N ASP A 293 0.13 -7.95 21.57
CA ASP A 293 1.48 -7.52 21.23
C ASP A 293 1.54 -6.94 19.81
N LEU A 294 0.81 -7.52 18.85
CA LEU A 294 0.64 -6.96 17.50
C LEU A 294 -0.07 -5.59 17.51
N ALA A 295 -1.11 -5.44 18.32
CA ALA A 295 -1.81 -4.16 18.43
C ALA A 295 -0.91 -3.08 19.05
N ASP A 296 -0.16 -3.44 20.09
CA ASP A 296 0.78 -2.57 20.78
C ASP A 296 1.99 -2.19 19.90
N SER A 297 2.36 -3.01 18.91
CA SER A 297 3.35 -2.67 17.88
C SER A 297 2.81 -1.76 16.78
N GLY A 298 1.56 -1.30 16.90
CA GLY A 298 0.92 -0.34 15.99
C GLY A 298 0.23 -0.98 14.79
N HIS A 299 0.01 -2.30 14.78
CA HIS A 299 -0.89 -2.93 13.83
C HIS A 299 -2.34 -2.85 14.31
N THR A 300 -3.29 -3.07 13.40
CA THR A 300 -4.69 -3.23 13.75
C THR A 300 -5.03 -4.71 13.74
N VAL A 301 -5.67 -5.19 14.81
CA VAL A 301 -6.18 -6.56 14.89
C VAL A 301 -7.70 -6.49 15.01
N ILE A 302 -8.39 -7.20 14.11
CA ILE A 302 -9.83 -7.38 14.08
C ILE A 302 -10.04 -8.89 14.15
N PHE A 303 -10.90 -9.36 15.06
CA PHE A 303 -11.26 -10.77 15.07
C PHE A 303 -12.76 -10.97 15.30
N ALA A 304 -13.26 -12.07 14.76
CA ALA A 304 -14.62 -12.55 14.95
C ALA A 304 -14.57 -13.90 15.69
N THR A 305 -15.49 -14.11 16.62
CA THR A 305 -15.67 -15.30 17.47
C THR A 305 -17.15 -15.66 17.48
#